data_AF-A0AAU7C8J4-F1
#
_entry.id   AF-A0AAU7C8J4-F1
#
_cell.length_a   1.000
_cell.length_b   1.000
_cell.length_c   1.000
_cell.angle_alpha   90.00
_cell.angle_beta   90.00
_cell.angle_gamma   90.00
#
_symmetry.space_group_name_H-M   'P 1'
#
loop_
_entity.id
_entity.type
_entity.pdbx_description
1 polymer ?
#
loop_
_entity_poly.entity_id
_entity_poly.type
_entity_poly.pdbx_seq_one_letter_code
_entity_poly.pdbx_strand_id
1 'polypeptide(L)'
;MTIQLTEDRKRFVLALVQGGRYASESEVVNEALRLLEQQDLVRAEEKRRFEALVVQGIESGPSTPMTPGDWDEIEREGERIVAARKARKDR
;
A
#
# COMPACT_ATOMS: atom_id res chain seq x y z
N MET A 1 21.05 -1.02 24.68
CA MET A 1 21.26 -0.07 23.56
C MET A 1 20.75 1.28 24.00
N THR A 2 21.49 2.35 23.76
CA THR A 2 21.08 3.73 24.12
C THR A 2 20.69 4.47 22.85
N ILE A 3 19.46 4.98 22.79
CA ILE A 3 18.92 5.69 21.62
C ILE A 3 18.84 7.18 21.96
N GLN A 4 19.36 8.02 21.07
CA GLN A 4 19.24 9.47 21.22
C GLN A 4 17.97 9.96 20.49
N LEU A 5 17.08 10.59 21.24
CA LEU A 5 15.86 11.22 20.71
C LEU A 5 16.03 12.73 20.65
N THR A 6 15.40 13.37 19.67
CA THR A 6 15.26 14.83 19.67
C THR A 6 14.38 15.26 20.85
N GLU A 7 14.56 16.50 21.34
CA GLU A 7 13.79 17.01 22.48
C GLU A 7 12.27 16.95 22.24
N ASP A 8 11.82 17.23 21.03
CA ASP A 8 10.41 17.10 20.65
C ASP A 8 9.88 15.67 20.81
N ARG A 9 10.68 14.67 20.43
CA ARG A 9 10.30 13.26 20.57
C ARG A 9 10.30 12.81 22.02
N LYS A 10 11.26 13.26 22.83
CA LYS A 10 11.26 13.00 24.28
C LYS A 10 10.00 13.56 24.94
N ARG A 11 9.64 14.82 24.64
CA ARG A 11 8.40 15.43 25.15
C ARG A 11 7.15 14.66 24.74
N PHE A 12 7.10 14.20 23.49
CA PHE A 12 5.99 13.40 23.00
C PHE A 12 5.86 12.06 23.76
N VAL A 13 6.96 11.32 23.92
CA VAL A 13 6.97 10.06 24.68
C VAL A 13 6.56 10.27 26.13
N LEU A 14 7.10 11.31 26.79
CA LEU A 14 6.74 11.66 28.16
C LEU A 14 5.25 11.99 28.30
N ALA A 15 4.67 12.75 27.37
CA ALA A 15 3.24 13.08 27.38
C ALA A 15 2.35 11.84 27.24
N LEU A 16 2.76 10.86 26.43
CA LEU A 16 2.03 9.59 26.25
C LEU A 16 2.02 8.74 27.53
N VAL A 17 3.14 8.71 28.26
CA VAL A 17 3.26 8.00 29.53
C VAL A 17 2.48 8.74 30.64
N GLN A 18 2.66 10.05 30.76
CA GLN A 18 1.94 10.87 31.74
C GLN A 18 0.42 10.85 31.54
N GLY A 19 -0.04 10.71 30.29
CA GLY A 19 -1.46 10.52 29.96
C GLY A 19 -2.02 9.15 30.37
N GLY A 20 -1.21 8.25 30.94
CA GLY A 20 -1.64 6.93 31.42
C GLY A 20 -1.92 5.91 30.32
N ARG A 21 -1.67 6.26 29.05
CA ARG A 21 -1.89 5.36 27.91
C ARG A 21 -0.82 4.27 27.81
N TYR A 22 0.38 4.54 28.32
CA TYR A 22 1.50 3.62 28.37
C TYR A 22 2.15 3.67 29.74
N ALA A 23 2.64 2.53 30.24
CA ALA A 23 3.24 2.40 31.55
C ALA A 23 4.71 2.83 31.60
N SER A 24 5.40 2.88 30.44
CA SER A 24 6.81 3.30 30.38
C SER A 24 7.20 3.86 29.01
N GLU A 25 8.32 4.59 28.96
CA GLU A 25 8.93 5.06 27.71
C GLU A 25 9.31 3.89 26.80
N SER A 26 9.83 2.81 27.37
CA SER A 26 10.20 1.60 26.64
C SER A 26 9.01 0.95 25.95
N GLU A 27 7.83 0.96 26.58
CA GLU A 27 6.60 0.46 25.98
C GLU A 27 6.17 1.30 24.77
N VAL A 28 6.27 2.63 24.86
CA VAL A 28 6.00 3.53 23.74
C VAL A 28 6.93 3.23 22.57
N VAL A 29 8.22 3.05 22.83
CA VAL A 29 9.21 2.75 21.79
C VAL A 29 8.95 1.37 21.17
N ASN A 30 8.66 0.36 21.97
CA ASN A 30 8.35 -0.98 21.47
C ASN A 30 7.10 -0.98 20.58
N GLU A 31 6.06 -0.26 20.98
CA GLU A 31 4.85 -0.12 20.18
C GLU A 31 5.11 0.63 18.87
N ALA A 32 5.90 1.71 18.92
CA ALA A 32 6.29 2.44 17.72
C ALA A 32 7.09 1.56 16.74
N LEU A 33 8.00 0.72 17.25
CA LEU A 33 8.76 -0.23 16.42
C LEU A 33 7.86 -1.32 15.85
N ARG A 34 6.91 -1.84 16.64
CA ARG A 34 5.91 -2.81 16.15
C ARG A 34 5.09 -2.24 14.99
N LEU A 35 4.66 -0.98 15.10
CA LEU A 35 3.93 -0.29 14.04
C LEU A 35 4.81 -0.04 12.80
N LEU A 36 6.08 0.29 13.00
CA LEU A 36 7.05 0.45 11.90
C LEU A 36 7.23 -0.87 11.15
N GLU A 37 7.45 -1.98 11.85
CA GLU A 37 7.59 -3.31 11.25
C GLU A 37 6.35 -3.71 10.45
N GLN A 38 5.14 -3.48 10.99
CA GLN A 38 3.90 -3.74 10.28
C GLN A 38 3.77 -2.91 8.99
N GLN A 39 4.12 -1.63 9.06
CA GLN A 39 4.09 -0.77 7.89
C GLN A 39 5.11 -1.22 6.82
N ASP A 40 6.30 -1.64 7.24
CA ASP A 40 7.34 -2.11 6.33
C ASP A 40 6.95 -3.45 5.68
N LEU A 41 6.24 -4.34 6.38
CA LEU A 41 5.68 -5.56 5.79
C LEU A 41 4.66 -5.24 4.68
N VAL A 42 3.75 -4.30 4.93
CA VAL A 42 2.76 -3.85 3.93
C VAL A 42 3.47 -3.25 2.71
N ARG A 43 4.42 -2.34 2.93
CA ARG A 43 5.22 -1.74 1.85
C ARG A 43 6.00 -2.79 1.05
N ALA A 44 6.56 -3.78 1.73
CA ALA A 44 7.29 -4.86 1.07
C ALA A 44 6.37 -5.73 0.21
N GLU A 45 5.15 -6.00 0.67
CA GLU A 45 4.15 -6.71 -0.14
C GLU A 45 3.70 -5.89 -1.36
N GLU A 46 3.40 -4.60 -1.18
CA GLU A 46 3.06 -3.69 -2.28
C GLU A 46 4.18 -3.62 -3.32
N LYS A 47 5.43 -3.50 -2.87
CA LYS A 47 6.61 -3.50 -3.74
C LYS A 47 6.76 -4.81 -4.51
N ARG A 48 6.63 -5.96 -3.84
CA ARG A 48 6.67 -7.27 -4.50
C ARG A 48 5.55 -7.42 -5.53
N ARG A 49 4.34 -6.97 -5.21
CA ARG A 49 3.20 -6.99 -6.14
C ARG A 49 3.46 -6.10 -7.35
N PHE A 50 3.98 -4.90 -7.13
CA PHE A 50 4.34 -3.98 -8.20
C PHE A 50 5.42 -4.57 -9.12
N GLU A 51 6.49 -5.12 -8.55
CA GLU A 51 7.56 -5.79 -9.31
C GLU A 51 7.00 -6.96 -10.14
N ALA A 52 6.11 -7.77 -9.58
CA ALA A 52 5.47 -8.86 -10.30
C ALA A 52 4.60 -8.36 -11.48
N LEU A 53 3.86 -7.27 -11.31
CA LEU A 53 3.06 -6.67 -12.40
C LEU A 53 3.95 -6.08 -13.51
N VAL A 54 5.09 -5.49 -13.15
CA VAL A 54 6.07 -4.98 -14.12
C VAL A 54 6.65 -6.14 -14.93
N VAL A 55 7.07 -7.23 -14.27
CA VAL A 55 7.57 -8.43 -14.95
C VAL A 55 6.50 -9.02 -15.86
N GLN A 56 5.26 -9.14 -15.37
CA GLN A 56 4.13 -9.60 -16.20
C GLN A 56 3.93 -8.72 -17.43
N GLY A 57 4.05 -7.39 -17.30
CA GLY A 57 3.97 -6.47 -18.44
C GLY A 57 5.10 -6.67 -19.45
N ILE A 58 6.34 -6.86 -18.98
CA ILE A 58 7.51 -7.13 -19.84
C ILE A 58 7.35 -8.47 -20.57
N GLU A 59 6.82 -9.49 -19.88
CA GLU A 59 6.60 -10.84 -20.43
C GLU A 59 5.31 -10.95 -21.27
N SER A 60 4.48 -9.90 -21.33
CA SER A 60 3.20 -9.91 -22.04
C SER A 60 3.30 -9.91 -23.57
N GLY A 61 4.52 -9.76 -24.10
CA GLY A 61 4.81 -9.73 -25.52
C GLY A 61 5.38 -8.39 -25.98
N PRO A 62 5.65 -8.25 -27.29
CA PRO A 62 6.20 -7.01 -27.82
C PRO A 62 5.18 -5.86 -27.70
N SER A 63 5.65 -4.71 -27.21
CA SER A 63 4.83 -3.50 -27.19
C SER A 63 4.53 -3.04 -28.62
N THR A 64 3.28 -2.66 -28.86
CA THR A 64 2.83 -1.97 -30.08
C THR A 64 2.53 -0.50 -29.77
N PRO A 65 2.53 0.40 -30.77
CA PRO A 65 2.02 1.75 -30.59
C PRO A 65 0.56 1.72 -30.13
N MET A 66 0.19 2.59 -29.19
CA MET A 66 -1.19 2.78 -28.78
C MET A 66 -1.85 3.83 -29.68
N THR A 67 -2.71 3.38 -30.60
CA THR A 67 -3.41 4.24 -31.57
C THR A 67 -4.80 4.64 -31.06
N PRO A 68 -5.45 5.67 -31.64
CA PRO A 68 -6.84 6.00 -31.32
C PRO A 68 -7.80 4.82 -31.54
N GLY A 69 -7.57 4.00 -32.57
CA GLY A 69 -8.41 2.83 -32.84
C GLY A 69 -8.29 1.75 -31.76
N ASP A 70 -7.10 1.59 -31.18
CA ASP A 70 -6.89 0.66 -30.05
C ASP A 70 -7.65 1.13 -28.81
N TRP A 71 -7.68 2.45 -28.55
CA TRP A 71 -8.50 3.03 -27.47
C TRP A 71 -9.99 2.76 -27.67
N ASP A 72 -10.50 3.00 -28.88
CA ASP A 72 -11.91 2.74 -29.20
C ASP A 72 -12.26 1.25 -29.01
N GLU A 73 -11.34 0.34 -29.34
CA GLU A 73 -11.53 -1.09 -29.14
C GLU A 73 -11.54 -1.49 -27.66
N ILE A 74 -10.60 -0.97 -26.87
CA ILE A 74 -10.52 -1.19 -25.42
C ILE A 74 -11.80 -0.69 -24.74
N GLU A 75 -12.31 0.48 -25.13
CA GLU A 75 -13.54 1.04 -24.56
C GLU A 75 -14.75 0.15 -24.88
N ARG A 76 -14.93 -0.23 -26.14
CA ARG A 76 -16.02 -1.14 -26.55
C ARG A 76 -15.98 -2.47 -25.78
N GLU A 77 -14.80 -3.05 -25.60
CA GLU A 77 -14.67 -4.28 -24.84
C GLU A 77 -14.99 -4.07 -23.35
N GLY A 78 -14.54 -2.96 -22.77
CA GLY A 78 -14.90 -2.55 -21.42
C GLY A 78 -16.42 -2.44 -21.21
N GLU A 79 -17.12 -1.82 -22.15
CA GLU A 79 -18.59 -1.70 -22.13
C GLU A 79 -19.27 -3.07 -22.16
N ARG A 80 -18.81 -4.00 -23.01
CA ARG A 80 -19.33 -5.37 -23.07
C ARG A 80 -19.16 -6.10 -21.74
N ILE A 81 -17.98 -5.99 -21.12
CA ILE A 81 -17.70 -6.61 -19.82
C ILE A 81 -18.63 -6.05 -18.74
N VAL A 82 -18.86 -4.72 -18.72
CA VAL A 82 -19.76 -4.07 -17.77
C VAL A 82 -21.21 -4.50 -17.99
N ALA A 83 -21.69 -4.52 -19.23
CA ALA A 83 -23.04 -4.97 -19.57
C ALA A 83 -23.27 -6.44 -19.16
N ALA A 84 -22.31 -7.32 -19.43
CA ALA A 84 -22.38 -8.72 -19.03
C ALA A 84 -22.42 -8.89 -17.51
N ARG A 85 -21.69 -8.07 -16.75
CA ARG A 85 -21.73 -8.07 -15.28
C ARG A 85 -23.08 -7.62 -14.73
N LYS A 86 -23.73 -6.62 -15.35
CA LYS A 86 -25.08 -6.15 -14.95
C LYS A 86 -26.12 -7.24 -15.19
N ALA A 87 -26.16 -7.82 -16.38
CA ALA A 87 -27.11 -8.88 -16.73
C ALA A 87 -27.01 -10.13 -15.82
N ARG A 88 -25.81 -10.45 -15.31
CA ARG A 88 -25.64 -11.54 -14.32
C ARG A 88 -26.15 -11.19 -12.92
N LYS A 89 -26.16 -9.91 -12.55
CA LYS A 89 -26.63 -9.45 -11.24
C LYS A 89 -28.16 -9.31 -11.18
N ASP A 90 -28.78 -9.05 -12.33
CA ASP A 90 -30.23 -8.87 -12.47
C ASP A 90 -30.98 -10.20 -12.65
N ARG A 91 -30.28 -11.34 -12.61
CA ARG A 91 -30.81 -12.70 -12.74
C ARG A 91 -30.71 -13.46 -11.42
#